data_AF-A0A2N1QCW2-F1
#
_entry.id   AF-A0A2N1QCW2-F1
#
_cell.length_a   1.000
_cell.length_b   1.000
_cell.length_c   1.000
_cell.angle_alpha   90.00
_cell.angle_beta   90.00
_cell.angle_gamma   90.00
#
_symmetry.space_group_name_H-M   'P 1'
#
loop_
_entity.id
_entity.type
_entity.pdbx_description
1 polymer ?
#
loop_
_entity_poly.entity_id
_entity_poly.type
_entity_poly.pdbx_seq_one_letter_code
_entity_poly.pdbx_strand_id
1 'polypeptide(L)'
;MKFLKLMIVFLVLLTLFGCVAKEEVFLNGAVSHTHEINTEYVDQGVSIPEGYTVVVEGTVNIAVLGQNILKYTILDNEGITIKTFTRVVNIVDTIAPTFNPIETLNLEVYEHSDISWESYVKELNDNSNLEIILTIEETVDFNTLGTYTVLVKAVDTSNNEFSRTFNVNVVDTTAPTVVFNTNFIFVFNASDAKMIINEVADNYYDKNQLVVSNNLDDIIGRNEAGFHEITYTISDPSGNTIIENVEIEFVSDVYSLFEKLFINNSDVIVSGYKNDFPDGSYYYWLNLENQNSISITDSNRITFRYKLSTIYGDGNLSISADFGSFNESTIGIHIGGGPNNYTAAFVHFFNILSDNPNTQNIFQVYSLNYLNIPKNEAENFLNDNLISAIEAFISLMESLGIQLDQ
;
A
#
# COMPACT_ATOMS: atom_id res chain seq x y z
N MET A 1 -45.23 -121.35 27.04
CA MET A 1 -44.25 -120.64 26.18
C MET A 1 -44.94 -119.78 25.10
N LYS A 2 -45.91 -118.94 25.51
CA LYS A 2 -46.55 -117.89 24.71
C LYS A 2 -46.07 -116.55 25.24
N PHE A 3 -44.85 -116.12 24.90
CA PHE A 3 -44.37 -114.76 25.23
C PHE A 3 -43.23 -114.26 24.31
N LEU A 4 -43.04 -114.87 23.13
CA LEU A 4 -41.95 -114.50 22.20
C LEU A 4 -42.41 -114.29 20.74
N LYS A 5 -43.70 -114.01 20.51
CA LYS A 5 -44.23 -113.76 19.16
C LYS A 5 -45.03 -112.46 18.99
N LEU A 6 -45.06 -111.59 20.00
CA LEU A 6 -45.76 -110.30 19.95
C LEU A 6 -44.84 -109.09 20.19
N MET A 7 -43.52 -109.28 20.21
CA MET A 7 -42.52 -108.21 20.39
C MET A 7 -41.56 -108.07 19.19
N ILE A 8 -41.98 -108.54 18.02
CA ILE A 8 -41.25 -108.36 16.74
C ILE A 8 -42.14 -107.71 15.67
N VAL A 9 -43.47 -107.67 15.85
CA VAL A 9 -44.38 -106.94 14.95
C VAL A 9 -44.48 -105.45 15.32
N PHE A 10 -44.07 -105.04 16.52
CA PHE A 10 -44.04 -103.63 16.95
C PHE A 10 -42.66 -102.96 16.82
N LEU A 11 -41.62 -103.71 16.41
CA LEU A 11 -40.25 -103.19 16.22
C LEU A 11 -39.82 -103.13 14.75
N VAL A 12 -40.75 -103.30 13.82
CA VAL A 12 -40.49 -103.17 12.36
C VAL A 12 -41.47 -102.17 11.68
N LEU A 13 -42.41 -101.58 12.42
CA LEU A 13 -43.32 -100.54 11.91
C LEU A 13 -43.03 -99.12 12.43
N LEU A 14 -41.86 -98.92 13.05
CA LEU A 14 -41.44 -97.61 13.57
C LEU A 14 -40.01 -97.23 13.17
N THR A 15 -39.55 -97.66 11.99
CA THR A 15 -38.31 -97.17 11.35
C THR A 15 -38.48 -96.94 9.85
N LEU A 16 -39.70 -96.62 9.38
CA LEU A 16 -39.97 -96.35 7.96
C LEU A 16 -40.66 -95.01 7.66
N PHE A 17 -40.90 -94.19 8.67
CA PHE A 17 -40.98 -92.74 8.43
C PHE A 17 -39.63 -92.17 8.80
N GLY A 18 -38.67 -92.33 7.88
CA GLY A 18 -37.63 -91.32 7.78
C GLY A 18 -38.35 -89.99 7.70
N CYS A 19 -38.21 -89.17 8.74
CA CYS A 19 -38.48 -87.76 8.61
C CYS A 19 -37.49 -87.28 7.56
N VAL A 20 -37.91 -87.31 6.30
CA VAL A 20 -37.26 -86.52 5.25
C VAL A 20 -37.35 -85.11 5.81
N ALA A 21 -36.20 -84.54 6.17
CA ALA A 21 -36.13 -83.14 6.57
C ALA A 21 -36.90 -82.38 5.49
N LYS A 22 -37.95 -81.65 5.90
CA LYS A 22 -38.74 -80.85 4.96
C LYS A 22 -37.73 -79.98 4.23
N GLU A 23 -37.62 -80.16 2.94
CA GLU A 23 -36.72 -79.39 2.11
C GLU A 23 -37.14 -77.91 2.20
N GLU A 24 -36.35 -77.10 2.91
CA GLU A 24 -36.72 -75.73 3.26
C GLU A 24 -36.21 -74.74 2.21
N VAL A 25 -37.13 -73.87 1.77
CA VAL A 25 -36.84 -72.73 0.90
C VAL A 25 -36.84 -71.45 1.74
N PHE A 26 -35.75 -70.69 1.70
CA PHE A 26 -35.63 -69.39 2.39
C PHE A 26 -34.85 -68.36 1.56
N LEU A 27 -35.18 -67.08 1.77
CA LEU A 27 -34.43 -65.96 1.23
C LEU A 27 -33.15 -65.78 2.05
N ASN A 28 -32.00 -65.72 1.39
CA ASN A 28 -30.74 -65.46 2.08
C ASN A 28 -30.68 -63.97 2.43
N GLY A 29 -30.08 -63.60 3.56
CA GLY A 29 -29.96 -62.20 3.97
C GLY A 29 -31.28 -61.49 4.29
N ALA A 30 -31.24 -60.16 4.29
CA ALA A 30 -32.36 -59.34 4.68
C ALA A 30 -33.41 -59.19 3.56
N VAL A 31 -34.68 -59.06 3.96
CA VAL A 31 -35.81 -58.74 3.06
C VAL A 31 -35.75 -57.30 2.54
N SER A 32 -35.07 -56.41 3.27
CA SER A 32 -34.74 -55.06 2.83
C SER A 32 -33.29 -54.75 3.18
N HIS A 33 -32.57 -54.17 2.23
CA HIS A 33 -31.16 -53.86 2.34
C HIS A 33 -30.89 -52.46 1.81
N THR A 34 -30.08 -51.69 2.52
CA THR A 34 -29.57 -50.40 2.06
C THR A 34 -28.20 -50.63 1.44
N HIS A 35 -28.01 -50.13 0.23
CA HIS A 35 -26.79 -50.31 -0.55
C HIS A 35 -26.28 -48.97 -1.03
N GLU A 36 -24.97 -48.81 -1.07
CA GLU A 36 -24.34 -47.53 -1.36
C GLU A 36 -24.22 -47.29 -2.88
N ILE A 37 -24.56 -46.09 -3.35
CA ILE A 37 -24.56 -45.75 -4.78
C ILE A 37 -23.19 -45.99 -5.41
N ASN A 38 -23.19 -46.48 -6.66
CA ASN A 38 -22.01 -46.79 -7.46
C ASN A 38 -21.04 -47.81 -6.84
N THR A 39 -21.43 -48.51 -5.78
CA THR A 39 -20.67 -49.64 -5.22
C THR A 39 -21.19 -50.99 -5.72
N GLU A 40 -20.33 -52.01 -5.81
CA GLU A 40 -20.71 -53.33 -6.32
C GLU A 40 -21.77 -54.01 -5.42
N TYR A 41 -22.91 -54.39 -6.00
CA TYR A 41 -23.97 -55.12 -5.30
C TYR A 41 -23.95 -56.61 -5.69
N VAL A 42 -23.88 -57.49 -4.68
CA VAL A 42 -23.97 -58.94 -4.85
C VAL A 42 -25.26 -59.45 -4.23
N ASP A 43 -26.14 -60.00 -5.07
CA ASP A 43 -27.37 -60.63 -4.62
C ASP A 43 -27.09 -61.96 -3.87
N GLN A 44 -27.47 -62.04 -2.60
CA GLN A 44 -27.36 -63.27 -1.80
C GLN A 44 -28.33 -64.38 -2.23
N GLY A 45 -29.33 -64.05 -3.05
CA GLY A 45 -30.28 -64.97 -3.65
C GLY A 45 -31.19 -65.69 -2.65
N VAL A 46 -31.64 -66.86 -3.05
CA VAL A 46 -32.47 -67.78 -2.26
C VAL A 46 -31.74 -69.13 -2.14
N SER A 47 -31.91 -69.80 -1.01
CA SER A 47 -31.49 -71.20 -0.86
C SER A 47 -32.67 -72.09 -1.25
N ILE A 48 -32.45 -72.98 -2.23
CA ILE A 48 -33.48 -73.91 -2.74
C ILE A 48 -32.99 -75.37 -2.65
N PRO A 49 -33.89 -76.34 -2.44
CA PRO A 49 -33.57 -77.77 -2.46
C PRO A 49 -33.25 -78.32 -3.86
N GLU A 50 -32.72 -79.55 -3.91
CA GLU A 50 -32.41 -80.23 -5.18
C GLU A 50 -33.69 -80.48 -6.00
N GLY A 51 -33.64 -80.26 -7.31
CA GLY A 51 -34.78 -80.38 -8.23
C GLY A 51 -35.56 -79.07 -8.43
N TYR A 52 -35.60 -78.18 -7.43
CA TYR A 52 -36.29 -76.90 -7.57
C TYR A 52 -35.52 -75.93 -8.48
N THR A 53 -36.25 -75.01 -9.09
CA THR A 53 -35.68 -73.90 -9.87
C THR A 53 -36.13 -72.56 -9.32
N VAL A 54 -35.33 -71.51 -9.54
CA VAL A 54 -35.67 -70.13 -9.19
C VAL A 54 -35.72 -69.25 -10.43
N VAL A 55 -36.79 -68.48 -10.56
CA VAL A 55 -36.91 -67.38 -11.52
C VAL A 55 -36.78 -66.08 -10.75
N VAL A 56 -35.81 -65.24 -11.14
CA VAL A 56 -35.60 -63.91 -10.54
C VAL A 56 -36.10 -62.85 -11.52
N GLU A 57 -37.04 -62.03 -11.06
CA GLU A 57 -37.56 -60.86 -11.78
C GLU A 57 -37.05 -59.57 -11.11
N GLY A 58 -36.75 -58.56 -11.92
CA GLY A 58 -36.19 -57.29 -11.47
C GLY A 58 -34.67 -57.22 -11.63
N THR A 59 -34.14 -56.01 -11.53
CA THR A 59 -32.71 -55.72 -11.53
C THR A 59 -32.41 -54.67 -10.47
N VAL A 60 -31.17 -54.63 -10.00
CA VAL A 60 -30.70 -53.56 -9.12
C VAL A 60 -29.83 -52.62 -9.96
N ASN A 61 -30.23 -51.36 -10.09
CA ASN A 61 -29.41 -50.33 -10.71
C ASN A 61 -28.66 -49.55 -9.62
N ILE A 62 -27.38 -49.89 -9.42
CA ILE A 62 -26.52 -49.25 -8.41
C ILE A 62 -26.18 -47.79 -8.71
N ALA A 63 -26.46 -47.28 -9.92
CA ALA A 63 -26.15 -45.91 -10.32
C ALA A 63 -27.33 -44.94 -10.16
N VAL A 64 -28.46 -45.39 -9.60
CA VAL A 64 -29.67 -44.58 -9.44
C VAL A 64 -30.21 -44.74 -8.02
N LEU A 65 -30.33 -43.62 -7.32
CA LEU A 65 -30.93 -43.55 -5.98
C LEU A 65 -32.37 -44.08 -5.99
N GLY A 66 -32.75 -44.74 -4.89
CA GLY A 66 -34.12 -45.21 -4.67
C GLY A 66 -34.26 -46.72 -4.58
N GLN A 67 -35.51 -47.18 -4.60
CA GLN A 67 -35.85 -48.57 -4.31
C GLN A 67 -35.83 -49.43 -5.58
N ASN A 68 -35.09 -50.54 -5.52
CA ASN A 68 -35.10 -51.61 -6.50
C ASN A 68 -35.75 -52.85 -5.88
N ILE A 69 -36.57 -53.57 -6.64
CA ILE A 69 -37.33 -54.72 -6.13
C ILE A 69 -36.93 -55.96 -6.93
N LEU A 70 -36.40 -56.96 -6.23
CA LEU A 70 -36.16 -58.30 -6.75
C LEU A 70 -37.25 -59.25 -6.28
N LYS A 71 -37.80 -60.05 -7.20
CA LYS A 71 -38.82 -61.06 -6.90
C LYS A 71 -38.31 -62.44 -7.30
N TYR A 72 -38.26 -63.33 -6.32
CA TYR A 72 -37.83 -64.72 -6.50
C TYR A 72 -39.08 -65.60 -6.55
N THR A 73 -39.25 -66.35 -7.62
CA THR A 73 -40.33 -67.31 -7.81
C THR A 73 -39.73 -68.71 -7.85
N ILE A 74 -40.05 -69.54 -6.85
CA ILE A 74 -39.51 -70.89 -6.70
C ILE A 74 -40.50 -71.88 -7.30
N LEU A 75 -40.04 -72.69 -8.24
CA LEU A 75 -40.82 -73.68 -8.97
C LEU A 75 -40.37 -75.10 -8.58
N ASP A 76 -41.31 -76.03 -8.46
CA ASP A 76 -41.01 -77.46 -8.35
C ASP A 76 -40.59 -78.09 -9.69
N ASN A 77 -40.36 -79.40 -9.70
CA ASN A 77 -39.92 -80.15 -10.89
C ASN A 77 -40.95 -80.14 -12.02
N GLU A 78 -42.22 -79.88 -11.70
CA GLU A 78 -43.34 -79.78 -12.63
C GLU A 78 -43.57 -78.34 -13.13
N GLY A 79 -42.77 -77.38 -12.66
CA GLY A 79 -42.87 -75.96 -13.04
C GLY A 79 -43.96 -75.19 -12.30
N ILE A 80 -44.49 -75.72 -11.19
CA ILE A 80 -45.52 -75.08 -10.38
C ILE A 80 -44.85 -74.20 -9.32
N THR A 81 -45.36 -72.97 -9.17
CA THR A 81 -44.88 -72.06 -8.11
C THR A 81 -45.26 -72.56 -6.73
N ILE A 82 -44.25 -72.78 -5.88
CA ILE A 82 -44.43 -73.22 -4.49
C ILE A 82 -44.22 -72.11 -3.47
N LYS A 83 -43.39 -71.10 -3.79
CA LYS A 83 -43.09 -69.97 -2.89
C LYS A 83 -42.58 -68.76 -3.67
N THR A 84 -42.84 -67.58 -3.13
CA THR A 84 -42.24 -66.33 -3.62
C THR A 84 -41.58 -65.56 -2.49
N PHE A 85 -40.50 -64.84 -2.82
CA PHE A 85 -39.89 -63.84 -1.94
C PHE A 85 -39.73 -62.54 -2.69
N THR A 86 -39.72 -61.45 -1.94
CA THR A 86 -39.38 -60.12 -2.45
C THR A 86 -38.22 -59.59 -1.63
N ARG A 87 -37.20 -59.05 -2.30
CA ARG A 87 -36.16 -58.25 -1.68
C ARG A 87 -36.24 -56.82 -2.19
N VAL A 88 -36.20 -55.86 -1.27
CA VAL A 88 -36.08 -54.43 -1.57
C VAL A 88 -34.65 -54.00 -1.34
N VAL A 89 -33.99 -53.46 -2.36
CA VAL A 89 -32.65 -52.86 -2.29
C VAL A 89 -32.81 -51.35 -2.41
N ASN A 90 -32.57 -50.62 -1.33
CA ASN A 90 -32.59 -49.16 -1.31
C ASN A 90 -31.20 -48.65 -1.64
N ILE A 91 -31.02 -48.08 -2.83
CA ILE A 91 -29.80 -47.36 -3.19
C ILE A 91 -29.89 -45.99 -2.53
N VAL A 92 -28.98 -45.73 -1.60
CA VAL A 92 -28.82 -44.45 -0.91
C VAL A 92 -27.46 -43.89 -1.25
N ASP A 93 -27.19 -42.69 -0.74
CA ASP A 93 -25.89 -42.07 -0.79
C ASP A 93 -25.58 -41.45 0.57
N THR A 94 -24.54 -41.96 1.23
CA THR A 94 -24.16 -41.62 2.61
C THR A 94 -22.73 -41.12 2.74
N ILE A 95 -22.02 -41.00 1.62
CA ILE A 95 -20.63 -40.55 1.58
C ILE A 95 -20.65 -39.09 1.16
N ALA A 96 -19.91 -38.26 1.89
CA ALA A 96 -19.81 -36.84 1.57
C ALA A 96 -18.84 -36.57 0.41
N PRO A 97 -19.04 -35.46 -0.32
CA PRO A 97 -18.07 -34.96 -1.29
C PRO A 97 -16.69 -34.73 -0.66
N THR A 98 -15.67 -34.63 -1.50
CA THR A 98 -14.33 -34.23 -1.06
C THR A 98 -13.70 -33.24 -2.03
N PHE A 99 -12.77 -32.44 -1.51
CA PHE A 99 -11.88 -31.60 -2.31
C PHE A 99 -10.53 -31.41 -1.60
N ASN A 100 -9.52 -30.97 -2.35
CA ASN A 100 -8.16 -30.77 -1.83
C ASN A 100 -8.08 -29.62 -0.82
N PRO A 101 -7.06 -29.61 0.07
CA PRO A 101 -6.77 -28.43 0.90
C PRO A 101 -6.55 -27.19 0.03
N ILE A 102 -7.06 -26.05 0.49
CA ILE A 102 -6.79 -24.74 -0.10
C ILE A 102 -5.63 -24.11 0.67
N GLU A 103 -4.62 -23.61 -0.03
CA GLU A 103 -3.45 -22.98 0.58
C GLU A 103 -3.80 -21.60 1.16
N THR A 104 -2.97 -21.13 2.10
CA THR A 104 -3.09 -19.75 2.60
C THR A 104 -2.73 -18.77 1.50
N LEU A 105 -3.55 -17.71 1.36
CA LEU A 105 -3.32 -16.64 0.40
C LEU A 105 -2.80 -15.40 1.11
N ASN A 106 -1.87 -14.69 0.49
CA ASN A 106 -1.45 -13.35 0.90
C ASN A 106 -1.90 -12.39 -0.20
N LEU A 107 -2.63 -11.35 0.18
CA LEU A 107 -3.20 -10.35 -0.72
C LEU A 107 -2.74 -8.98 -0.26
N GLU A 108 -2.43 -8.10 -1.21
CA GLU A 108 -2.13 -6.71 -0.91
C GLU A 108 -3.39 -5.97 -0.46
N VAL A 109 -3.25 -5.14 0.56
CA VAL A 109 -4.33 -4.27 1.04
C VAL A 109 -4.78 -3.31 -0.06
N TYR A 110 -6.09 -3.08 -0.16
CA TYR A 110 -6.76 -2.26 -1.18
C TYR A 110 -6.67 -2.74 -2.64
N GLU A 111 -6.05 -3.89 -2.93
CA GLU A 111 -5.96 -4.40 -4.31
C GLU A 111 -7.25 -5.10 -4.77
N HIS A 112 -8.03 -5.62 -3.82
CA HIS A 112 -9.24 -6.40 -4.09
C HIS A 112 -10.47 -5.83 -3.38
N SER A 113 -11.63 -6.02 -4.00
CA SER A 113 -12.94 -5.76 -3.38
C SER A 113 -13.78 -7.01 -3.22
N ASP A 114 -13.45 -8.08 -3.96
CA ASP A 114 -14.13 -9.39 -3.95
C ASP A 114 -13.23 -10.45 -4.60
N ILE A 115 -13.41 -11.72 -4.24
CA ILE A 115 -12.71 -12.88 -4.80
C ILE A 115 -13.69 -14.05 -4.97
N SER A 116 -13.70 -14.65 -6.16
CA SER A 116 -14.44 -15.89 -6.43
C SER A 116 -13.70 -17.10 -5.84
N TRP A 117 -13.90 -17.35 -4.54
CA TRP A 117 -13.24 -18.40 -3.77
C TRP A 117 -13.44 -19.82 -4.33
N GLU A 118 -14.53 -20.05 -5.07
CA GLU A 118 -14.83 -21.33 -5.73
C GLU A 118 -13.74 -21.73 -6.73
N SER A 119 -13.05 -20.75 -7.34
CA SER A 119 -11.95 -21.01 -8.28
C SER A 119 -10.73 -21.67 -7.63
N TYR A 120 -10.61 -21.62 -6.30
CA TYR A 120 -9.54 -22.25 -5.53
C TYR A 120 -9.85 -23.69 -5.13
N VAL A 121 -11.10 -24.14 -5.31
CA VAL A 121 -11.52 -25.52 -5.01
C VAL A 121 -11.03 -26.46 -6.12
N LYS A 122 -10.13 -27.40 -5.75
CA LYS A 122 -9.55 -28.38 -6.68
C LYS A 122 -9.93 -29.80 -6.30
N GLU A 123 -10.06 -30.65 -7.32
CA GLU A 123 -10.44 -32.07 -7.17
C GLU A 123 -11.78 -32.24 -6.42
N LEU A 124 -12.77 -31.40 -6.71
CA LEU A 124 -14.12 -31.56 -6.18
C LEU A 124 -14.76 -32.82 -6.77
N ASN A 125 -15.04 -33.82 -5.94
CA ASN A 125 -15.57 -35.10 -6.38
C ASN A 125 -16.48 -35.73 -5.31
N ASP A 126 -17.33 -36.65 -5.75
CA ASP A 126 -18.23 -37.43 -4.91
C ASP A 126 -18.48 -38.82 -5.53
N ASN A 127 -18.80 -39.83 -4.73
CA ASN A 127 -19.08 -41.20 -5.20
C ASN A 127 -20.36 -41.31 -6.02
N SER A 128 -21.37 -40.46 -5.77
CA SER A 128 -22.66 -40.49 -6.47
C SER A 128 -22.55 -40.05 -7.93
N ASN A 129 -21.53 -39.25 -8.28
CA ASN A 129 -21.40 -38.51 -9.55
C ASN A 129 -22.59 -37.59 -9.85
N LEU A 130 -23.35 -37.21 -8.82
CA LEU A 130 -24.43 -36.23 -8.92
C LEU A 130 -23.88 -34.81 -8.71
N GLU A 131 -24.76 -33.81 -8.78
CA GLU A 131 -24.40 -32.41 -8.58
C GLU A 131 -23.90 -32.14 -7.15
N ILE A 132 -22.86 -31.30 -7.03
CA ILE A 132 -22.32 -30.85 -5.76
C ILE A 132 -22.46 -29.32 -5.71
N ILE A 133 -23.06 -28.80 -4.64
CA ILE A 133 -23.25 -27.37 -4.40
C ILE A 133 -22.15 -26.87 -3.46
N LEU A 134 -21.48 -25.80 -3.85
CA LEU A 134 -20.54 -25.08 -2.99
C LEU A 134 -21.25 -23.92 -2.28
N THR A 135 -20.94 -23.73 -1.00
CA THR A 135 -21.32 -22.56 -0.22
C THR A 135 -20.05 -21.99 0.41
N ILE A 136 -19.86 -20.68 0.28
CA ILE A 136 -18.72 -19.96 0.82
C ILE A 136 -19.20 -19.03 1.94
N GLU A 137 -18.56 -19.10 3.09
CA GLU A 137 -18.73 -18.16 4.19
C GLU A 137 -17.39 -17.45 4.44
N GLU A 138 -17.38 -16.13 4.30
CA GLU A 138 -16.16 -15.32 4.38
C GLU A 138 -16.44 -14.00 5.12
N THR A 139 -15.38 -13.43 5.70
CA THR A 139 -15.42 -12.15 6.44
C THR A 139 -14.13 -11.34 6.19
N VAL A 140 -13.52 -11.54 5.03
CA VAL A 140 -12.26 -10.92 4.64
C VAL A 140 -12.50 -9.43 4.43
N ASP A 141 -11.81 -8.61 5.21
CA ASP A 141 -11.75 -7.16 4.96
C ASP A 141 -10.47 -6.82 4.21
N PHE A 142 -10.59 -6.61 2.90
CA PHE A 142 -9.48 -6.28 2.01
C PHE A 142 -8.85 -4.90 2.28
N ASN A 143 -9.44 -4.10 3.17
CA ASN A 143 -8.98 -2.76 3.50
C ASN A 143 -8.23 -2.70 4.84
N THR A 144 -8.19 -3.80 5.58
CA THR A 144 -7.59 -3.83 6.92
C THR A 144 -6.58 -4.97 7.00
N LEU A 145 -5.34 -4.65 7.39
CA LEU A 145 -4.30 -5.66 7.59
C LEU A 145 -4.74 -6.69 8.63
N GLY A 146 -4.54 -7.96 8.32
CA GLY A 146 -4.92 -9.04 9.22
C GLY A 146 -5.00 -10.41 8.55
N THR A 147 -5.25 -11.42 9.37
CA THR A 147 -5.53 -12.79 8.92
C THR A 147 -7.02 -13.06 9.10
N TYR A 148 -7.67 -13.39 7.99
CA TYR A 148 -9.08 -13.75 7.91
C TYR A 148 -9.22 -15.23 7.56
N THR A 149 -10.37 -15.81 7.85
CA THR A 149 -10.67 -17.21 7.55
C THR A 149 -11.84 -17.29 6.59
N VAL A 150 -11.69 -18.12 5.56
CA VAL A 150 -12.75 -18.45 4.60
C VAL A 150 -13.14 -19.91 4.82
N LEU A 151 -14.44 -20.17 4.95
CA LEU A 151 -15.02 -21.51 5.05
C LEU A 151 -15.66 -21.89 3.71
N VAL A 152 -15.23 -23.00 3.16
CA VAL A 152 -15.80 -23.61 1.95
C VAL A 152 -16.51 -24.89 2.34
N LYS A 153 -17.79 -24.98 1.98
CA LYS A 153 -18.65 -26.14 2.23
C LYS A 153 -19.14 -26.73 0.90
N ALA A 154 -18.97 -28.04 0.73
CA ALA A 154 -19.50 -28.82 -0.37
C ALA A 154 -20.64 -29.71 0.14
N VAL A 155 -21.77 -29.70 -0.57
CA VAL A 155 -22.97 -30.47 -0.22
C VAL A 155 -23.45 -31.20 -1.47
N ASP A 156 -23.63 -32.53 -1.38
CA ASP A 156 -24.23 -33.31 -2.46
C ASP A 156 -25.77 -33.24 -2.47
N THR A 157 -26.40 -33.88 -3.46
CA THR A 157 -27.86 -33.95 -3.55
C THR A 157 -28.55 -34.76 -2.44
N SER A 158 -27.78 -35.57 -1.71
CA SER A 158 -28.22 -36.42 -0.60
C SER A 158 -28.10 -35.71 0.75
N ASN A 159 -27.56 -34.49 0.76
CA ASN A 159 -27.22 -33.65 1.91
C ASN A 159 -26.06 -34.20 2.77
N ASN A 160 -25.15 -34.99 2.20
CA ASN A 160 -23.87 -35.24 2.85
C ASN A 160 -22.95 -34.04 2.62
N GLU A 161 -22.14 -33.70 3.63
CA GLU A 161 -21.42 -32.44 3.68
C GLU A 161 -19.94 -32.63 4.00
N PHE A 162 -19.10 -31.84 3.34
CA PHE A 162 -17.68 -31.72 3.65
C PHE A 162 -17.25 -30.25 3.61
N SER A 163 -16.45 -29.84 4.58
CA SER A 163 -16.02 -28.44 4.70
C SER A 163 -14.54 -28.31 4.99
N ARG A 164 -13.93 -27.25 4.46
CA ARG A 164 -12.56 -26.83 4.80
C ARG A 164 -12.49 -25.33 5.03
N THR A 165 -11.59 -24.93 5.91
CA THR A 165 -11.21 -23.54 6.10
C THR A 165 -9.81 -23.29 5.55
N PHE A 166 -9.56 -22.09 5.05
CA PHE A 166 -8.21 -21.60 4.75
C PHE A 166 -8.06 -20.14 5.19
N ASN A 167 -6.82 -19.71 5.35
CA ASN A 167 -6.49 -18.35 5.78
C ASN A 167 -6.24 -17.44 4.58
N VAL A 168 -6.63 -16.18 4.73
CA VAL A 168 -6.32 -15.08 3.83
C VAL A 168 -5.64 -14.01 4.66
N ASN A 169 -4.38 -13.71 4.36
CA ASN A 169 -3.64 -12.63 4.99
C ASN A 169 -3.74 -11.40 4.08
N VAL A 170 -4.38 -10.34 4.57
CA VAL A 170 -4.29 -9.01 3.96
C VAL A 170 -3.05 -8.36 4.55
N VAL A 171 -2.05 -8.18 3.70
CA VAL A 171 -0.72 -7.68 4.04
C VAL A 171 -0.46 -6.40 3.27
N ASP A 172 0.50 -5.62 3.74
CA ASP A 172 1.02 -4.48 3.01
C ASP A 172 2.46 -4.77 2.63
N THR A 173 2.70 -4.87 1.33
CA THR A 173 3.97 -5.22 0.70
C THR A 173 4.48 -4.11 -0.20
N THR A 174 3.75 -2.99 -0.27
CA THR A 174 4.07 -1.85 -1.14
C THR A 174 4.99 -0.90 -0.39
N ALA A 175 6.09 -0.51 -1.01
CA ALA A 175 6.98 0.50 -0.44
C ALA A 175 6.38 1.92 -0.55
N PRO A 176 6.73 2.83 0.38
CA PRO A 176 6.35 4.23 0.27
C PRO A 176 6.84 4.89 -1.02
N THR A 177 6.19 5.98 -1.39
CA THR A 177 6.60 6.87 -2.49
C THR A 177 7.11 8.20 -1.95
N VAL A 178 8.06 8.79 -2.67
CA VAL A 178 8.66 10.09 -2.32
C VAL A 178 8.80 10.95 -3.56
N VAL A 179 8.51 12.24 -3.41
CA VAL A 179 8.75 13.28 -4.43
C VAL A 179 9.68 14.31 -3.83
N PHE A 180 10.78 14.59 -4.52
CA PHE A 180 11.74 15.63 -4.13
C PHE A 180 11.44 16.94 -4.86
N ASN A 181 11.76 18.06 -4.21
CA ASN A 181 11.91 19.34 -4.90
C ASN A 181 13.09 19.25 -5.90
N THR A 182 13.21 20.21 -6.81
CA THR A 182 14.29 20.26 -7.81
C THR A 182 15.18 21.49 -7.62
N ASN A 183 16.38 21.48 -8.22
CA ASN A 183 17.35 22.60 -8.24
C ASN A 183 17.94 23.00 -6.87
N PHE A 184 18.49 22.03 -6.14
CA PHE A 184 19.16 22.30 -4.87
C PHE A 184 20.60 22.84 -5.08
N ILE A 185 20.78 24.15 -4.91
CA ILE A 185 22.11 24.73 -4.70
C ILE A 185 22.12 25.34 -3.30
N PHE A 186 22.97 24.82 -2.43
CA PHE A 186 23.09 25.28 -1.05
C PHE A 186 24.38 26.07 -0.84
N VAL A 187 24.30 27.16 -0.07
CA VAL A 187 25.49 27.86 0.45
C VAL A 187 25.90 27.20 1.75
N PHE A 188 27.20 27.06 2.02
CA PHE A 188 27.69 26.57 3.30
C PHE A 188 27.03 27.28 4.50
N ASN A 189 26.74 26.51 5.56
CA ASN A 189 26.14 26.97 6.81
C ASN A 189 24.69 27.48 6.74
N ALA A 190 23.95 27.23 5.65
CA ALA A 190 22.49 27.35 5.71
C ALA A 190 21.94 26.23 6.61
N SER A 191 21.48 26.59 7.81
CA SER A 191 20.76 25.70 8.75
C SER A 191 19.48 25.10 8.17
N ASP A 192 19.05 25.61 7.01
CA ASP A 192 17.74 25.36 6.40
C ASP A 192 17.80 24.61 5.07
N ALA A 193 18.74 23.68 4.92
CA ALA A 193 18.65 22.65 3.88
C ALA A 193 17.47 21.65 4.10
N LYS A 194 16.41 22.06 4.81
CA LYS A 194 15.43 21.17 5.44
C LYS A 194 14.15 20.90 4.66
N MET A 195 14.05 21.29 3.39
CA MET A 195 12.87 20.93 2.58
C MET A 195 13.23 20.38 1.19
N ILE A 196 14.04 19.31 1.17
CA ILE A 196 14.35 18.55 -0.05
C ILE A 196 13.20 17.63 -0.44
N ILE A 197 12.55 16.99 0.54
CA ILE A 197 11.33 16.21 0.32
C ILE A 197 10.15 17.18 0.16
N ASN A 198 9.45 17.08 -0.97
CA ASN A 198 8.18 17.75 -1.21
C ASN A 198 7.02 16.94 -0.63
N GLU A 199 6.96 15.65 -1.00
CA GLU A 199 5.86 14.77 -0.65
C GLU A 199 6.38 13.37 -0.31
N VAL A 200 5.73 12.73 0.66
CA VAL A 200 5.86 11.31 0.96
C VAL A 200 4.46 10.77 1.18
N ALA A 201 4.19 9.60 0.61
CA ALA A 201 2.91 8.94 0.69
C ALA A 201 3.10 7.42 0.66
N ASP A 202 2.11 6.72 1.17
CA ASP A 202 2.07 5.27 1.20
C ASP A 202 0.65 4.81 0.83
N ASN A 203 0.49 3.57 0.39
CA ASN A 203 -0.83 3.01 0.05
C ASN A 203 -1.69 2.77 1.29
N TYR A 204 -1.09 2.41 2.44
CA TYR A 204 -1.82 2.01 3.64
C TYR A 204 -1.64 2.95 4.82
N TYR A 205 -0.42 3.39 5.08
CA TYR A 205 -0.11 4.20 6.25
C TYR A 205 -0.19 5.70 6.00
N ASP A 206 -0.60 6.44 7.01
CA ASP A 206 -0.56 7.90 6.97
C ASP A 206 0.90 8.39 6.97
N LYS A 207 1.14 9.55 6.33
CA LYS A 207 2.46 10.21 6.25
C LYS A 207 3.18 10.34 7.60
N ASN A 208 2.45 10.52 8.69
CA ASN A 208 3.03 10.67 10.04
C ASN A 208 3.52 9.35 10.66
N GLN A 209 3.18 8.20 10.08
CA GLN A 209 3.63 6.88 10.50
C GLN A 209 4.88 6.42 9.75
N LEU A 210 5.20 7.06 8.63
CA LEU A 210 6.40 6.77 7.85
C LEU A 210 7.65 7.29 8.55
N VAL A 211 8.72 6.52 8.48
CA VAL A 211 10.03 6.88 9.02
C VAL A 211 10.89 7.34 7.86
N VAL A 212 11.37 8.59 7.94
CA VAL A 212 12.32 9.16 6.97
C VAL A 212 13.66 9.36 7.65
N SER A 213 14.73 8.86 7.02
CA SER A 213 16.11 9.08 7.46
C SER A 213 16.99 9.49 6.28
N ASN A 214 18.06 10.24 6.56
CA ASN A 214 19.04 10.66 5.56
C ASN A 214 20.40 10.98 6.21
N ASN A 215 21.41 11.22 5.38
CA ASN A 215 22.77 11.60 5.77
C ASN A 215 23.07 13.10 5.59
N LEU A 216 22.05 13.98 5.50
CA LEU A 216 22.23 15.40 5.20
C LEU A 216 23.06 16.13 6.27
N ASP A 217 22.79 15.89 7.56
CA ASP A 217 23.52 16.53 8.66
C ASP A 217 25.02 16.18 8.63
N ASP A 218 25.36 14.94 8.27
CA ASP A 218 26.74 14.48 8.11
C ASP A 218 27.43 15.18 6.92
N ILE A 219 26.70 15.46 5.84
CA ILE A 219 27.21 16.20 4.68
C ILE A 219 27.45 17.67 5.05
N ILE A 220 26.49 18.31 5.69
CA ILE A 220 26.60 19.71 6.15
C ILE A 220 27.79 19.85 7.10
N GLY A 221 27.97 18.92 8.04
CA GLY A 221 29.04 18.94 9.03
C GLY A 221 30.46 18.86 8.45
N ARG A 222 30.64 18.34 7.22
CA ARG A 222 31.96 18.30 6.56
C ARG A 222 32.43 19.68 6.08
N ASN A 223 31.50 20.59 5.80
CA ASN A 223 31.82 21.91 5.26
C ASN A 223 32.74 21.84 4.02
N GLU A 224 32.42 20.90 3.10
CA GLU A 224 33.11 20.68 1.81
C GLU A 224 32.25 21.11 0.61
N ALA A 225 32.83 21.89 -0.31
CA ALA A 225 32.11 22.43 -1.46
C ALA A 225 32.13 21.41 -2.61
N GLY A 226 31.18 21.52 -3.52
CA GLY A 226 31.01 20.61 -4.65
C GLY A 226 29.72 19.79 -4.55
N PHE A 227 29.61 18.77 -5.40
CA PHE A 227 28.47 17.87 -5.44
C PHE A 227 28.56 16.82 -4.34
N HIS A 228 27.45 16.62 -3.64
CA HIS A 228 27.29 15.59 -2.62
C HIS A 228 25.97 14.85 -2.85
N GLU A 229 25.97 13.55 -2.54
CA GLU A 229 24.78 12.71 -2.65
C GLU A 229 24.15 12.52 -1.27
N ILE A 230 22.88 12.89 -1.15
CA ILE A 230 22.05 12.57 0.01
C ILE A 230 21.32 11.27 -0.27
N THR A 231 21.46 10.29 0.62
CA THR A 231 20.70 9.04 0.56
C THR A 231 19.52 9.14 1.51
N TYR A 232 18.32 9.18 0.96
CA TYR A 232 17.06 9.09 1.70
C TYR A 232 16.63 7.63 1.83
N THR A 233 16.20 7.25 3.02
CA THR A 233 15.54 5.96 3.28
C THR A 233 14.19 6.24 3.93
N ILE A 234 13.12 5.83 3.25
CA ILE A 234 11.74 5.96 3.74
C ILE A 234 11.18 4.55 3.95
N SER A 235 10.68 4.27 5.15
CA SER A 235 10.07 2.99 5.49
C SER A 235 8.70 3.16 6.13
N ASP A 236 7.79 2.24 5.83
CA ASP A 236 6.51 2.11 6.51
C ASP A 236 6.58 1.20 7.76
N PRO A 237 5.52 1.13 8.58
CA PRO A 237 5.41 0.19 9.70
C PRO A 237 5.30 -1.31 9.34
N SER A 238 4.95 -1.68 8.10
CA SER A 238 5.00 -3.07 7.60
C SER A 238 6.44 -3.52 7.29
N GLY A 239 7.37 -2.57 7.18
CA GLY A 239 8.78 -2.79 6.90
C GLY A 239 9.15 -2.66 5.43
N ASN A 240 8.24 -2.21 4.55
CA ASN A 240 8.62 -1.93 3.17
C ASN A 240 9.40 -0.62 3.12
N THR A 241 10.36 -0.53 2.20
CA THR A 241 11.35 0.55 2.19
C THR A 241 11.69 0.97 0.77
N ILE A 242 11.84 2.27 0.58
CA ILE A 242 12.44 2.86 -0.62
C ILE A 242 13.72 3.62 -0.24
N ILE A 243 14.73 3.53 -1.11
CA ILE A 243 16.00 4.25 -1.00
C ILE A 243 16.18 5.09 -2.25
N GLU A 244 16.35 6.39 -2.07
CA GLU A 244 16.52 7.34 -3.16
C GLU A 244 17.74 8.23 -2.90
N ASN A 245 18.46 8.55 -3.97
CA ASN A 245 19.65 9.39 -3.91
C ASN A 245 19.38 10.72 -4.59
N VAL A 246 19.68 11.82 -3.88
CA VAL A 246 19.53 13.19 -4.39
C VAL A 246 20.89 13.85 -4.42
N GLU A 247 21.34 14.26 -5.60
CA GLU A 247 22.56 15.07 -5.74
C GLU A 247 22.25 16.53 -5.39
N ILE A 248 23.06 17.10 -4.52
CA ILE A 248 23.00 18.51 -4.14
C ILE A 248 24.36 19.15 -4.32
N GLU A 249 24.38 20.43 -4.67
CA GLU A 249 25.64 21.16 -4.83
C GLU A 249 25.83 22.17 -3.70
N PHE A 250 26.92 22.03 -2.93
CA PHE A 250 27.38 23.02 -1.97
C PHE A 250 28.33 24.02 -2.61
N VAL A 251 28.09 25.31 -2.40
CA VAL A 251 28.99 26.39 -2.82
C VAL A 251 29.68 27.04 -1.63
N SER A 252 30.91 27.52 -1.85
CA SER A 252 31.79 28.01 -0.80
C SER A 252 31.32 29.31 -0.14
N ASP A 253 30.54 30.10 -0.87
CA ASP A 253 30.13 31.44 -0.51
C ASP A 253 28.98 31.91 -1.41
N VAL A 254 28.36 33.03 -1.02
CA VAL A 254 27.31 33.72 -1.78
C VAL A 254 27.82 34.12 -3.16
N TYR A 255 29.09 34.51 -3.25
CA TYR A 255 29.73 34.86 -4.51
C TYR A 255 29.63 33.71 -5.54
N SER A 256 29.97 32.48 -5.14
CA SER A 256 29.96 31.28 -5.97
C SER A 256 28.56 30.81 -6.34
N LEU A 257 27.57 31.06 -5.45
CA LEU A 257 26.15 30.87 -5.77
C LEU A 257 25.74 31.75 -6.95
N PHE A 258 26.07 33.04 -6.87
CA PHE A 258 25.67 34.03 -7.87
C PHE A 258 26.41 33.84 -9.20
N GLU A 259 27.69 33.45 -9.20
CA GLU A 259 28.38 33.07 -10.45
C GLU A 259 27.59 31.97 -11.19
N LYS A 260 27.07 30.97 -10.48
CA LYS A 260 26.32 29.88 -11.11
C LYS A 260 24.93 30.26 -11.58
N LEU A 261 24.17 30.96 -10.74
CA LEU A 261 22.77 31.31 -11.04
C LEU A 261 22.67 32.32 -12.19
N PHE A 262 23.61 33.25 -12.30
CA PHE A 262 23.46 34.41 -13.19
C PHE A 262 24.34 34.39 -14.43
N ILE A 263 25.54 33.79 -14.41
CA ILE A 263 26.42 33.78 -15.61
C ILE A 263 25.78 32.97 -16.76
N ASN A 264 24.89 32.02 -16.44
CA ASN A 264 24.24 31.17 -17.43
C ASN A 264 22.79 31.57 -17.78
N ASN A 265 22.26 32.65 -17.20
CA ASN A 265 20.88 33.08 -17.45
C ASN A 265 20.85 34.16 -18.54
N SER A 266 20.25 33.87 -19.70
CA SER A 266 20.17 34.78 -20.84
C SER A 266 19.27 36.00 -20.61
N ASP A 267 18.38 35.94 -19.61
CA ASP A 267 17.42 37.00 -19.30
C ASP A 267 17.98 38.03 -18.31
N VAL A 268 19.13 37.74 -17.69
CA VAL A 268 19.84 38.68 -16.81
C VAL A 268 21.08 39.19 -17.54
N ILE A 269 21.11 40.49 -17.83
CA ILE A 269 22.34 41.12 -18.31
C ILE A 269 23.30 41.24 -17.13
N VAL A 270 24.11 40.20 -16.94
CA VAL A 270 25.28 40.23 -16.07
C VAL A 270 26.34 41.11 -16.73
N SER A 271 26.29 42.41 -16.47
CA SER A 271 27.39 43.33 -16.77
C SER A 271 28.18 43.61 -15.50
N GLY A 272 28.78 42.55 -14.95
CA GLY A 272 29.71 42.63 -13.84
C GLY A 272 31.15 42.65 -14.36
N TYR A 273 31.89 43.71 -14.06
CA TYR A 273 33.35 43.68 -14.20
C TYR A 273 33.93 43.28 -12.86
N LYS A 274 34.69 42.17 -12.82
CA LYS A 274 35.64 41.93 -11.73
C LYS A 274 36.69 43.04 -11.80
N ASN A 275 36.44 44.15 -11.10
CA ASN A 275 37.42 45.20 -10.92
C ASN A 275 38.18 44.88 -9.65
N ASP A 276 39.50 44.66 -9.79
CA ASP A 276 40.43 44.81 -8.68
C ASP A 276 40.40 46.28 -8.27
N PHE A 277 39.62 46.61 -7.24
CA PHE A 277 39.76 47.94 -6.65
C PHE A 277 41.15 48.07 -6.03
N PRO A 278 41.70 49.28 -5.89
CA PRO A 278 43.04 49.48 -5.33
C PRO A 278 43.23 48.92 -3.92
N ASP A 279 42.12 48.65 -3.20
CA ASP A 279 42.07 48.02 -1.89
C ASP A 279 42.02 46.48 -1.94
N GLY A 280 41.98 45.89 -3.14
CA GLY A 280 41.91 44.44 -3.37
C GLY A 280 40.50 43.85 -3.34
N SER A 281 39.45 44.67 -3.20
CA SER A 281 38.07 44.21 -3.16
C SER A 281 37.49 43.92 -4.56
N TYR A 282 36.53 43.00 -4.61
CA TYR A 282 35.82 42.61 -5.83
C TYR A 282 34.34 42.98 -5.75
N TYR A 283 33.76 43.39 -6.88
CA TYR A 283 32.33 43.70 -6.99
C TYR A 283 31.72 42.98 -8.19
N TYR A 284 30.64 42.26 -7.95
CA TYR A 284 29.72 41.85 -9.01
C TYR A 284 28.61 42.87 -9.13
N TRP A 285 28.15 43.13 -10.36
CA TRP A 285 27.03 44.01 -10.61
C TRP A 285 26.05 43.33 -11.56
N LEU A 286 24.82 43.19 -11.13
CA LEU A 286 23.71 42.61 -11.88
C LEU A 286 22.71 43.72 -12.13
N ASN A 287 22.43 44.02 -13.39
CA ASN A 287 21.34 44.93 -13.75
C ASN A 287 20.06 44.10 -13.88
N LEU A 288 19.04 44.51 -13.15
CA LEU A 288 17.70 43.93 -13.19
C LEU A 288 16.79 44.82 -14.05
N GLU A 289 15.57 44.34 -14.30
CA GLU A 289 14.53 45.15 -14.94
C GLU A 289 14.27 46.46 -14.18
N ASN A 290 13.74 47.46 -14.89
CA ASN A 290 13.39 48.78 -14.33
C ASN A 290 14.58 49.58 -13.75
N GLN A 291 15.80 49.33 -14.22
CA GLN A 291 17.04 49.99 -13.77
C GLN A 291 17.40 49.72 -12.30
N ASN A 292 16.84 48.66 -11.72
CA ASN A 292 17.29 48.12 -10.45
C ASN A 292 18.61 47.37 -10.64
N SER A 293 19.38 47.21 -9.58
CA SER A 293 20.63 46.45 -9.68
C SER A 293 21.00 45.78 -8.37
N ILE A 294 21.64 44.62 -8.43
CA ILE A 294 22.29 44.01 -7.28
C ILE A 294 23.79 44.19 -7.44
N SER A 295 24.50 44.46 -6.36
CA SER A 295 25.95 44.30 -6.32
C SER A 295 26.39 43.47 -5.13
N ILE A 296 27.39 42.62 -5.33
CA ILE A 296 27.94 41.74 -4.29
C ILE A 296 29.41 42.04 -4.11
N THR A 297 29.87 42.14 -2.88
CA THR A 297 31.28 42.28 -2.55
C THR A 297 31.90 40.95 -2.07
N ASP A 298 33.23 40.87 -2.10
CA ASP A 298 34.02 39.79 -1.52
C ASP A 298 33.82 39.59 0.00
N SER A 299 33.33 40.62 0.70
CA SER A 299 32.90 40.51 2.10
C SER A 299 31.51 39.86 2.28
N ASN A 300 30.95 39.24 1.24
CA ASN A 300 29.58 38.70 1.17
C ASN A 300 28.48 39.74 1.46
N ARG A 301 28.77 41.04 1.25
CA ARG A 301 27.74 42.07 1.33
C ARG A 301 26.93 42.07 0.05
N ILE A 302 25.61 41.97 0.18
CA ILE A 302 24.67 42.13 -0.93
C ILE A 302 24.11 43.55 -0.87
N THR A 303 24.15 44.27 -1.98
CA THR A 303 23.53 45.59 -2.10
C THR A 303 22.51 45.56 -3.23
N PHE A 304 21.24 45.68 -2.88
CA PHE A 304 20.14 45.84 -3.80
C PHE A 304 19.81 47.32 -3.99
N ARG A 305 19.89 47.81 -5.22
CA ARG A 305 19.52 49.18 -5.59
C ARG A 305 18.17 49.14 -6.28
N TYR A 306 17.23 49.82 -5.66
CA TYR A 306 15.88 50.06 -6.14
C TYR A 306 15.80 51.50 -6.66
N LYS A 307 15.68 51.67 -7.98
CA LYS A 307 15.63 53.01 -8.57
C LYS A 307 14.21 53.58 -8.45
N LEU A 308 14.11 54.79 -7.92
CA LEU A 308 12.85 55.53 -7.82
C LEU A 308 12.90 56.71 -8.79
N SER A 309 11.95 56.78 -9.71
CA SER A 309 11.70 58.00 -10.48
C SER A 309 10.60 58.79 -9.79
N THR A 310 10.92 60.00 -9.33
CA THR A 310 9.99 60.83 -8.57
C THR A 310 9.77 62.16 -9.25
N ILE A 311 8.72 62.87 -8.84
CA ILE A 311 8.44 64.25 -9.25
C ILE A 311 9.56 65.23 -8.84
N TYR A 312 10.42 64.85 -7.89
CA TYR A 312 11.55 65.64 -7.38
C TYR A 312 12.88 65.29 -8.08
N GLY A 313 12.85 64.44 -9.10
CA GLY A 313 14.02 64.01 -9.89
C GLY A 313 14.26 62.50 -9.83
N ASP A 314 15.32 62.06 -10.51
CA ASP A 314 15.81 60.68 -10.46
C ASP A 314 16.63 60.46 -9.18
N GLY A 315 16.15 59.54 -8.31
CA GLY A 315 16.83 59.14 -7.08
C GLY A 315 17.08 57.63 -7.03
N ASN A 316 18.07 57.22 -6.24
CA ASN A 316 18.35 55.80 -6.02
C ASN A 316 18.10 55.48 -4.54
N LEU A 317 17.17 54.55 -4.28
CA LEU A 317 17.05 53.91 -2.97
C LEU A 317 17.94 52.67 -2.99
N SER A 318 18.97 52.63 -2.15
CA SER A 318 19.90 51.51 -2.07
C SER A 318 19.69 50.75 -0.78
N ILE A 319 19.07 49.59 -0.84
CA ILE A 319 19.01 48.68 0.30
C ILE A 319 20.29 47.86 0.29
N SER A 320 21.14 48.02 1.29
CA SER A 320 22.27 47.11 1.49
C SER A 320 21.98 46.14 2.62
N ALA A 321 22.39 44.90 2.46
CA ALA A 321 22.30 43.88 3.47
C ALA A 321 23.68 43.22 3.56
N ASP A 322 24.29 43.31 4.73
CA ASP A 322 25.53 42.61 5.03
C ASP A 322 25.18 41.18 5.45
N PHE A 323 25.48 40.22 4.58
CA PHE A 323 25.36 38.79 4.88
C PHE A 323 26.76 38.24 5.17
N GLY A 324 27.25 38.44 6.40
CA GLY A 324 28.66 38.18 6.75
C GLY A 324 28.84 37.26 7.96
N SER A 325 28.94 35.96 7.70
CA SER A 325 28.74 34.83 8.65
C SER A 325 27.30 34.80 9.16
N PHE A 326 26.60 33.68 8.93
CA PHE A 326 25.14 33.48 9.12
C PHE A 326 24.55 33.82 10.50
N ASN A 327 25.33 34.40 11.41
CA ASN A 327 24.93 34.76 12.77
C ASN A 327 24.74 36.28 13.00
N GLU A 328 25.11 37.13 12.03
CA GLU A 328 24.92 38.59 12.13
C GLU A 328 24.46 39.17 10.79
N SER A 329 23.15 39.12 10.53
CA SER A 329 22.56 39.84 9.40
C SER A 329 22.18 41.25 9.81
N THR A 330 22.79 42.24 9.16
CA THR A 330 22.33 43.64 9.27
C THR A 330 21.80 44.09 7.91
N ILE A 331 20.55 44.56 7.89
CA ILE A 331 20.02 45.30 6.74
C ILE A 331 20.28 46.78 7.03
N GLY A 332 21.11 47.39 6.21
CA GLY A 332 21.40 48.81 6.19
C GLY A 332 20.77 49.45 4.95
N ILE A 333 19.69 50.20 5.14
CA ILE A 333 19.12 50.99 4.04
C ILE A 333 19.94 52.26 3.87
N HIS A 334 20.33 52.58 2.64
CA HIS A 334 21.01 53.79 2.24
C HIS A 334 20.23 54.50 1.14
N ILE A 335 20.10 55.81 1.23
CA ILE A 335 19.35 56.60 0.25
C ILE A 335 20.33 57.55 -0.41
N GLY A 336 20.25 57.74 -1.72
CA GLY A 336 21.17 58.61 -2.44
C GLY A 336 20.51 59.24 -3.65
N GLY A 337 20.59 60.58 -3.76
CA GLY A 337 20.35 61.27 -5.02
C GLY A 337 21.56 61.13 -5.94
N GLY A 338 21.41 61.49 -7.22
CA GLY A 338 22.48 61.46 -8.22
C GLY A 338 23.78 62.19 -7.82
N PRO A 339 24.79 62.29 -8.72
CA PRO A 339 26.22 62.45 -8.39
C PRO A 339 26.62 63.60 -7.45
N ASN A 340 25.73 64.56 -7.17
CA ASN A 340 25.99 65.76 -6.37
C ASN A 340 25.04 65.98 -5.17
N ASN A 341 24.07 65.10 -4.87
CA ASN A 341 23.14 65.28 -3.74
C ASN A 341 23.03 63.99 -2.90
N TYR A 342 23.74 63.94 -1.77
CA TYR A 342 23.67 62.81 -0.82
C TYR A 342 22.69 63.13 0.31
N THR A 343 21.74 62.23 0.53
CA THR A 343 20.83 62.24 1.67
C THR A 343 20.75 60.81 2.18
N ALA A 344 21.45 60.49 3.26
CA ALA A 344 21.51 59.14 3.80
C ALA A 344 20.61 59.02 5.03
N ALA A 345 19.54 58.24 4.93
CA ALA A 345 18.90 57.67 6.11
C ALA A 345 19.54 56.30 6.35
N PHE A 346 19.86 55.96 7.60
CA PHE A 346 20.37 54.65 7.97
C PHE A 346 19.34 53.98 8.88
N VAL A 347 18.84 52.83 8.47
CA VAL A 347 18.03 51.98 9.34
C VAL A 347 18.85 50.75 9.58
N HIS A 348 19.20 50.50 10.85
CA HIS A 348 19.92 49.31 11.25
C HIS A 348 18.92 48.37 11.88
N PHE A 349 18.70 47.24 11.22
CA PHE A 349 18.01 46.11 11.84
C PHE A 349 19.09 45.21 12.45
N PHE A 350 19.04 45.03 13.77
CA PHE A 350 19.88 44.07 14.45
C PHE A 350 19.10 42.76 14.56
N ASN A 351 19.64 41.67 13.99
CA ASN A 351 19.09 40.32 14.05
C ASN A 351 17.66 40.18 13.51
N ILE A 352 17.49 40.31 12.20
CA ILE A 352 16.24 39.89 11.53
C ILE A 352 16.06 38.36 11.62
N LEU A 353 17.15 37.61 11.77
CA LEU A 353 17.14 36.13 11.86
C LEU A 353 17.11 35.58 13.29
N SER A 354 16.65 36.35 14.29
CA SER A 354 16.46 35.79 15.64
C SER A 354 15.01 35.94 16.09
N ASP A 355 14.42 34.85 16.58
CA ASP A 355 13.08 34.74 17.19
C ASP A 355 12.85 35.64 18.42
N ASN A 356 13.69 36.65 18.67
CA ASN A 356 13.62 37.48 19.86
C ASN A 356 12.85 38.78 19.58
N PRO A 357 11.57 38.90 20.02
CA PRO A 357 10.72 40.07 19.75
C PRO A 357 11.16 41.37 20.46
N ASN A 358 12.34 41.38 21.11
CA ASN A 358 12.89 42.54 21.81
C ASN A 358 14.04 43.24 21.05
N THR A 359 14.38 42.82 19.82
CA THR A 359 15.28 43.57 18.97
C THR A 359 14.62 44.89 18.56
N GLN A 360 15.00 45.97 19.25
CA GLN A 360 14.50 47.31 18.96
C GLN A 360 15.02 47.76 17.60
N ASN A 361 14.14 47.81 16.60
CA ASN A 361 14.40 48.48 15.33
C ASN A 361 14.56 49.99 15.59
N ILE A 362 15.80 50.47 15.61
CA ILE A 362 16.09 51.89 15.83
C ILE A 362 16.13 52.58 14.46
N PHE A 363 15.07 53.32 14.14
CA PHE A 363 15.00 54.16 12.94
C PHE A 363 15.72 55.49 13.22
N GLN A 364 16.87 55.71 12.58
CA GLN A 364 17.62 56.97 12.72
C GLN A 364 17.90 57.62 11.35
N VAL A 365 17.17 58.69 11.06
CA VAL A 365 17.36 59.48 9.84
C VAL A 365 18.49 60.50 10.05
N TYR A 366 19.63 60.27 9.41
CA TYR A 366 20.82 61.12 9.51
C TYR A 366 20.93 62.09 8.32
N SER A 367 20.08 63.13 8.33
CA SER A 367 20.13 64.31 7.45
C SER A 367 19.70 64.13 5.97
N LEU A 368 18.73 64.97 5.56
CA LEU A 368 18.43 65.29 4.17
C LEU A 368 19.15 66.59 3.80
N ASN A 369 20.44 66.52 3.49
CA ASN A 369 21.10 67.70 2.94
C ASN A 369 20.66 67.86 1.47
N TYR A 370 20.30 69.09 1.10
CA TYR A 370 19.98 69.59 -0.25
C TYR A 370 18.55 69.48 -0.78
N LEU A 371 17.64 68.76 -0.11
CA LEU A 371 16.22 68.82 -0.40
C LEU A 371 15.54 69.65 0.71
N ASN A 372 15.02 70.83 0.38
CA ASN A 372 14.21 71.66 1.29
C ASN A 372 12.83 71.00 1.53
N ILE A 373 12.81 69.75 1.98
CA ILE A 373 11.60 68.97 2.26
C ILE A 373 11.41 68.92 3.78
N PRO A 374 10.22 69.25 4.31
CA PRO A 374 9.93 69.07 5.72
C PRO A 374 10.22 67.63 6.17
N LYS A 375 10.89 67.47 7.31
CA LYS A 375 11.31 66.16 7.84
C LYS A 375 10.18 65.12 7.81
N ASN A 376 8.97 65.49 8.25
CA ASN A 376 7.82 64.56 8.30
C ASN A 376 7.34 64.12 6.91
N GLU A 377 7.43 64.99 5.89
CA GLU A 377 7.06 64.64 4.52
C GLU A 377 8.10 63.70 3.90
N ALA A 378 9.39 63.93 4.19
CA ALA A 378 10.46 63.02 3.80
C ALA A 378 10.30 61.66 4.49
N GLU A 379 10.01 61.62 5.79
CA GLU A 379 9.81 60.37 6.54
C GLU A 379 8.62 59.56 5.98
N ASN A 380 7.48 60.19 5.69
CA ASN A 380 6.33 59.49 5.10
C ASN A 380 6.64 58.94 3.71
N PHE A 381 7.25 59.77 2.85
CA PHE A 381 7.67 59.34 1.51
C PHE A 381 8.64 58.16 1.57
N LEU A 382 9.61 58.20 2.49
CA LEU A 382 10.58 57.13 2.67
C LEU A 382 9.93 55.84 3.16
N ASN A 383 9.01 55.91 4.12
CA ASN A 383 8.32 54.73 4.64
C ASN A 383 7.49 54.03 3.56
N ASP A 384 6.74 54.79 2.75
CA ASP A 384 5.88 54.23 1.70
C ASP A 384 6.68 53.50 0.61
N ASN A 385 7.85 54.02 0.23
CA ASN A 385 8.68 53.42 -0.82
C ASN A 385 9.65 52.35 -0.28
N LEU A 386 9.98 52.41 1.02
CA LEU A 386 10.86 51.44 1.64
C LEU A 386 10.23 50.05 1.69
N ILE A 387 8.94 49.97 2.04
CA ILE A 387 8.21 48.69 2.09
C ILE A 387 8.25 48.01 0.72
N SER A 388 7.92 48.73 -0.35
CA SER A 388 7.97 48.16 -1.71
C SER A 388 9.37 47.73 -2.15
N ALA A 389 10.42 48.44 -1.71
CA ALA A 389 11.78 48.06 -2.01
C ALA A 389 12.24 46.82 -1.20
N ILE A 390 11.77 46.67 0.05
CA ILE A 390 11.98 45.46 0.86
C ILE A 390 11.22 44.27 0.24
N GLU A 391 9.96 44.44 -0.14
CA GLU A 391 9.17 43.40 -0.81
C GLU A 391 9.82 42.95 -2.13
N ALA A 392 10.31 43.90 -2.93
CA ALA A 392 11.05 43.60 -4.16
C ALA A 392 12.37 42.85 -3.89
N PHE A 393 13.06 43.20 -2.80
CA PHE A 393 14.27 42.49 -2.36
C PHE A 393 13.94 41.07 -1.88
N ILE A 394 12.90 40.89 -1.06
CA ILE A 394 12.45 39.57 -0.59
C ILE A 394 12.04 38.70 -1.77
N SER A 395 11.19 39.20 -2.67
CA SER A 395 10.73 38.47 -3.85
C SER A 395 11.89 38.04 -4.75
N LEU A 396 12.90 38.89 -4.90
CA LEU A 396 14.13 38.55 -5.59
C LEU A 396 14.89 37.42 -4.87
N MET A 397 15.09 37.49 -3.56
CA MET A 397 15.80 36.45 -2.80
C MET A 397 15.05 35.10 -2.85
N GLU A 398 13.71 35.13 -2.73
CA GLU A 398 12.85 33.95 -2.89
C GLU A 398 12.98 33.35 -4.30
N SER A 399 13.05 34.19 -5.35
CA SER A 399 13.25 33.72 -6.73
C SER A 399 14.60 33.02 -6.94
N LEU A 400 15.57 33.27 -6.05
CA LEU A 400 16.88 32.62 -6.03
C LEU A 400 16.92 31.39 -5.12
N GLY A 401 15.77 30.97 -4.58
CA GLY A 401 15.67 29.88 -3.62
C GLY A 401 16.23 30.23 -2.24
N ILE A 402 16.45 31.52 -1.95
CA ILE A 402 16.92 32.00 -0.67
C ILE A 402 15.71 32.47 0.13
N GLN A 403 15.30 31.66 1.11
CA GLN A 403 14.24 32.05 2.02
C GLN A 403 14.80 33.05 3.05
N LEU A 404 14.23 34.26 3.08
CA LEU A 404 14.48 35.23 4.14
C LEU A 404 13.35 35.07 5.16
N ASP A 405 13.67 34.91 6.44
CA ASP A 405 12.65 34.93 7.49
C ASP A 405 11.96 36.31 7.51
N GLN A 406 10.62 36.30 7.52
CA GLN A 406 9.76 37.49 7.39
C GLN A 406 9.77 38.41 8.61
#